data_AF-A0A382X5S2-F1
#
_entry.id   AF-A0A382X5S2-F1
#
_cell.length_a   1.000
_cell.length_b   1.000
_cell.length_c   1.000
_cell.angle_alpha   90.00
_cell.angle_beta   90.00
_cell.angle_gamma   90.00
#
_symmetry.space_group_name_H-M   'P 1'
#
loop_
_entity.id
_entity.type
_entity.pdbx_description
1 polymer ?
#
loop_
_entity_poly.entity_id
_entity_poly.type
_entity_poly.pdbx_seq_one_letter_code
_entity_poly.pdbx_strand_id
1 'polypeptide(L)'
;MLQVNNIDLFYGASQALRGVSLTANLGEVTCVLGRNGVGKTSLLRAIVGQQAIQSGAINWEDKNIAKLPSHARARAGIAYVPQGREIFPFLTVDENLRSGFAALPRTERRLPPETFKLFPVLKDMLDRRGGDLSGGQQQQLAI
;
A
#
# COMPACT_ATOMS: atom_id res chain seq x y z
N MET A 1 4.50 7.77 -12.34
CA MET A 1 3.65 6.89 -13.19
C MET A 1 4.02 5.44 -12.93
N LEU A 2 3.04 4.53 -12.84
CA LEU A 2 3.27 3.09 -12.66
C LEU A 2 2.94 2.35 -13.97
N GLN A 3 3.83 1.46 -14.39
CA GLN A 3 3.61 0.55 -15.52
C GLN A 3 3.91 -0.89 -15.12
N VAL A 4 3.00 -1.79 -15.45
CA VAL A 4 3.16 -3.24 -15.30
C VAL A 4 3.07 -3.84 -16.69
N ASN A 5 4.08 -4.62 -17.07
CA ASN A 5 4.21 -5.16 -18.41
C ASN A 5 4.40 -6.68 -18.38
N ASN A 6 3.39 -7.40 -18.85
CA ASN A 6 3.34 -8.85 -19.03
C ASN A 6 3.89 -9.63 -17.84
N ILE A 7 3.41 -9.32 -16.63
CA ILE A 7 3.91 -10.00 -15.43
C ILE A 7 3.24 -11.36 -15.23
N ASP A 8 4.06 -12.36 -14.92
CA ASP A 8 3.60 -13.63 -14.38
C ASP A 8 3.98 -13.74 -12.90
N LEU A 9 3.08 -14.30 -12.10
CA LEU A 9 3.32 -14.55 -10.67
C LEU A 9 2.73 -15.90 -10.29
N PHE A 10 3.51 -16.65 -9.51
CA PHE A 10 3.16 -17.99 -9.08
C PHE A 10 3.18 -18.10 -7.55
N TYR A 11 2.28 -18.92 -7.02
CA TYR A 11 2.33 -19.43 -5.65
C TYR A 11 2.55 -20.94 -5.73
N GLY A 12 3.81 -21.36 -5.54
CA GLY A 12 4.21 -22.75 -5.81
C GLY A 12 3.92 -23.11 -7.26
N ALA A 13 3.16 -24.20 -7.49
CA ALA A 13 2.78 -24.65 -8.82
C ALA A 13 1.60 -23.86 -9.44
N SER A 14 0.91 -23.01 -8.67
CA SER A 14 -0.27 -22.30 -9.14
C SER A 14 0.08 -20.92 -9.70
N GLN A 15 -0.28 -20.66 -10.95
CA GLN A 15 -0.09 -19.36 -11.58
C GLN A 15 -1.24 -18.41 -11.24
N ALA A 16 -0.95 -17.37 -10.47
CA ALA A 16 -1.93 -16.38 -10.03
C ALA A 16 -2.08 -15.18 -10.98
N LEU A 17 -0.99 -14.77 -11.65
CA LEU A 17 -1.02 -13.74 -12.70
C LEU A 17 -0.47 -14.34 -14.00
N ARG A 18 -1.16 -14.07 -15.10
CA ARG A 18 -0.85 -14.60 -16.44
C ARG A 18 -0.67 -13.44 -17.41
N GLY A 19 0.57 -13.05 -17.68
CA GLY A 19 0.91 -11.97 -18.62
C GLY A 19 0.16 -10.66 -18.37
N VAL A 20 0.00 -10.25 -17.11
CA VAL A 20 -0.83 -9.08 -16.76
C VAL A 20 -0.11 -7.78 -17.10
N SER A 21 -0.83 -6.86 -17.74
CA SER A 21 -0.34 -5.51 -18.07
C SER A 21 -1.34 -4.44 -17.64
N LEU A 22 -0.85 -3.33 -17.09
CA LEU A 22 -1.63 -2.14 -16.80
C LEU A 22 -0.74 -0.91 -16.69
N THR A 23 -1.35 0.27 -16.86
CA THR A 23 -0.71 1.56 -16.56
C THR A 23 -1.58 2.32 -15.59
N ALA A 24 -0.97 2.92 -14.56
CA ALA A 24 -1.63 3.89 -13.70
C ALA A 24 -0.92 5.25 -13.84
N ASN A 25 -1.67 6.22 -14.35
CA ASN A 25 -1.18 7.55 -14.68
C ASN A 25 -1.11 8.44 -13.43
N LEU A 26 -0.25 9.45 -13.50
CA LEU A 26 -0.15 10.44 -12.44
C LEU A 26 -1.43 11.28 -12.38
N GLY A 27 -2.00 11.47 -11.18
CA GLY A 27 -3.20 12.28 -10.98
C GLY A 27 -4.52 11.56 -11.30
N GLU A 28 -4.47 10.28 -11.68
CA GLU A 28 -5.66 9.49 -12.00
C GLU A 28 -5.89 8.38 -10.98
N VAL A 29 -7.16 8.00 -10.82
CA VAL A 29 -7.56 6.81 -10.05
C VAL A 29 -7.73 5.65 -11.00
N THR A 30 -6.80 4.70 -10.98
CA THR A 30 -6.87 3.47 -11.78
C THR A 30 -7.47 2.33 -10.94
N CYS A 31 -8.57 1.75 -11.42
CA CYS A 31 -9.30 0.69 -10.72
C CYS A 31 -9.05 -0.68 -11.37
N VAL A 32 -8.69 -1.69 -10.57
CA VAL A 32 -8.63 -3.09 -11.01
C VAL A 32 -9.82 -3.85 -10.41
N LEU A 33 -10.74 -4.27 -11.26
CA LEU A 33 -11.99 -4.94 -10.87
C LEU A 33 -12.02 -6.39 -11.33
N GLY A 34 -12.81 -7.20 -10.63
CA GLY A 34 -13.02 -8.61 -10.98
C GLY A 34 -13.41 -9.45 -9.78
N ARG A 35 -13.78 -10.72 -10.04
CA ARG A 35 -14.23 -11.68 -9.01
C ARG A 35 -13.16 -11.97 -7.95
N ASN A 36 -13.58 -12.52 -6.82
CA ASN A 36 -12.63 -13.02 -5.81
C ASN A 36 -11.77 -14.14 -6.42
N GLY A 37 -10.49 -14.17 -6.07
CA GLY A 37 -9.53 -15.15 -6.60
C GLY A 37 -8.92 -14.84 -7.97
N VAL A 38 -9.34 -13.77 -8.66
CA VAL A 38 -8.81 -13.43 -10.01
C VAL A 38 -7.38 -12.82 -10.00
N GLY A 39 -6.73 -12.70 -8.85
CA GLY A 39 -5.35 -12.21 -8.75
C GLY A 39 -5.18 -10.72 -8.40
N LYS A 40 -6.24 -9.98 -8.09
CA LYS A 40 -6.15 -8.53 -7.72
C LYS A 40 -5.17 -8.27 -6.58
N THR A 41 -5.29 -9.00 -5.48
CA THR A 41 -4.38 -8.87 -4.33
C THR A 41 -2.97 -9.31 -4.69
N SER A 42 -2.83 -10.35 -5.52
CA SER A 42 -1.53 -10.83 -6.01
C SER A 42 -0.81 -9.76 -6.84
N LEU A 43 -1.54 -9.05 -7.70
CA LEU A 43 -1.03 -7.92 -8.48
C LEU A 43 -0.55 -6.78 -7.59
N LEU A 44 -1.36 -6.36 -6.60
CA LEU A 44 -0.94 -5.33 -5.66
C LEU A 44 0.30 -5.76 -4.86
N ARG A 45 0.33 -7.01 -4.38
CA ARG A 45 1.48 -7.61 -3.67
C ARG A 45 2.74 -7.66 -4.55
N ALA A 46 2.59 -7.91 -5.85
CA ALA A 46 3.70 -7.86 -6.80
C ALA A 46 4.26 -6.44 -6.97
N ILE A 47 3.37 -5.43 -7.10
CA ILE A 47 3.73 -4.02 -7.25
C ILE A 47 4.48 -3.50 -6.01
N VAL A 48 4.03 -3.87 -4.82
CA VAL A 48 4.63 -3.40 -3.56
C VAL A 48 5.83 -4.25 -3.12
N GLY A 49 6.16 -5.31 -3.87
CA GLY A 49 7.33 -6.16 -3.64
C GLY A 49 7.18 -7.21 -2.55
N GLN A 50 5.95 -7.44 -2.05
CA GLN A 50 5.66 -8.52 -1.11
C GLN A 50 5.68 -9.91 -1.77
N GLN A 51 5.56 -9.97 -3.11
CA GLN A 51 5.67 -11.19 -3.89
C GLN A 51 6.50 -10.92 -5.14
N ALA A 52 7.42 -11.82 -5.46
CA ALA A 52 8.24 -11.70 -6.65
C ALA A 52 7.43 -12.11 -7.90
N ILE A 53 7.64 -11.39 -8.99
CA ILE A 53 7.18 -11.82 -10.32
C ILE A 53 8.21 -12.81 -10.89
N GLN A 54 7.74 -13.77 -11.69
CA GLN A 54 8.59 -14.72 -12.40
C GLN A 54 9.12 -14.15 -13.72
N SER A 55 8.33 -13.29 -14.37
CA SER A 55 8.61 -12.70 -15.68
C SER A 55 7.98 -11.31 -15.77
N GLY A 56 8.34 -10.56 -16.82
CA GLY A 56 7.81 -9.22 -17.08
C GLY A 56 8.56 -8.12 -16.33
N ALA A 57 7.96 -6.93 -16.29
CA ALA A 57 8.55 -5.76 -15.65
C ALA A 57 7.51 -4.94 -14.89
N ILE A 58 7.96 -4.29 -13.82
CA ILE A 58 7.20 -3.29 -13.07
C ILE A 58 8.07 -2.05 -13.02
N ASN A 59 7.61 -0.97 -13.65
CA ASN A 59 8.30 0.31 -13.68
C ASN A 59 7.56 1.34 -12.83
N TRP A 60 8.29 2.04 -11.99
CA TRP A 60 7.84 3.20 -11.24
C TRP A 60 8.67 4.40 -11.65
N GLU A 61 8.02 5.40 -12.24
CA GLU A 61 8.68 6.60 -12.77
C GLU A 61 9.86 6.24 -13.69
N ASP A 62 9.56 5.41 -14.70
CA ASP A 62 10.50 4.92 -15.72
C ASP A 62 11.66 4.06 -15.19
N LYS A 63 11.66 3.73 -13.90
CA LYS A 63 12.66 2.85 -13.28
C LYS A 63 12.08 1.48 -12.98
N ASN A 64 12.76 0.43 -13.43
CA ASN A 64 12.35 -0.93 -13.12
C ASN A 64 12.57 -1.22 -11.63
N ILE A 65 11.50 -1.57 -10.92
CA ILE A 65 11.47 -1.84 -9.49
C ILE A 65 11.27 -3.33 -9.16
N ALA A 66 11.13 -4.21 -10.17
CA ALA A 66 10.76 -5.61 -9.96
C ALA A 66 11.70 -6.37 -9.01
N LYS A 67 13.00 -6.01 -9.00
CA LYS A 67 14.02 -6.60 -8.12
C LYS A 67 14.22 -5.85 -6.79
N LEU A 68 13.57 -4.70 -6.60
CA LEU A 68 13.71 -3.94 -5.36
C LEU A 68 12.89 -4.59 -4.23
N PRO A 69 13.43 -4.67 -3.00
CA PRO A 69 12.67 -5.12 -1.84
C PRO A 69 11.59 -4.11 -1.46
N SER A 70 10.53 -4.56 -0.76
CA SER A 70 9.36 -3.74 -0.42
C SER A 70 9.70 -2.43 0.28
N HIS A 71 10.67 -2.46 1.21
CA HIS A 71 11.07 -1.25 1.94
C HIS A 71 11.73 -0.20 1.02
N ALA A 72 12.39 -0.62 -0.06
CA ALA A 72 13.00 0.31 -1.02
C ALA A 72 11.92 0.92 -1.94
N ARG A 73 10.89 0.14 -2.29
CA ARG A 73 9.71 0.62 -3.01
C ARG A 73 8.90 1.62 -2.18
N ALA A 74 8.74 1.37 -0.88
CA ALA A 74 8.11 2.31 0.04
C ALA A 74 8.87 3.65 0.10
N ARG A 75 10.20 3.60 0.19
CA ARG A 75 11.05 4.82 0.11
C ARG A 75 10.99 5.54 -1.24
N ALA A 76 10.62 4.84 -2.32
CA ALA A 76 10.39 5.44 -3.63
C ALA A 76 9.00 6.10 -3.77
N GLY A 77 8.18 6.10 -2.72
CA GLY A 77 6.86 6.76 -2.69
C GLY A 77 5.68 5.82 -2.93
N ILE A 78 5.87 4.49 -2.90
CA ILE A 78 4.78 3.52 -3.05
C ILE A 78 4.21 3.15 -1.67
N ALA A 79 2.98 3.59 -1.39
CA ALA A 79 2.24 3.18 -0.20
C ALA A 79 1.26 2.04 -0.52
N TYR A 80 0.95 1.20 0.49
CA TYR A 80 0.05 0.07 0.35
C TYR A 80 -0.85 -0.06 1.57
N VAL A 81 -2.16 -0.03 1.33
CA VAL A 81 -3.18 -0.34 2.34
C VAL A 81 -3.76 -1.71 2.01
N PRO A 82 -3.42 -2.76 2.77
CA PRO A 82 -3.88 -4.12 2.50
C PRO A 82 -5.36 -4.32 2.84
N GLN A 83 -5.92 -5.43 2.35
CA GLN A 83 -7.23 -5.87 2.76
C GLN A 83 -7.18 -6.30 4.23
N GLY A 84 -7.94 -5.63 5.10
CA GLY A 84 -7.95 -5.92 6.54
C GLY A 84 -7.33 -4.83 7.42
N ARG A 85 -7.01 -3.65 6.86
CA ARG A 85 -6.56 -2.43 7.56
C ARG A 85 -5.14 -2.51 8.11
N GLU A 86 -4.78 -3.63 8.75
CA GLU A 86 -3.43 -3.92 9.28
C GLU A 86 -2.83 -2.79 10.14
N ILE A 87 -3.66 -2.10 10.94
CA ILE A 87 -3.21 -1.16 11.96
C ILE A 87 -2.52 -1.89 13.13
N PHE A 88 -1.73 -1.17 13.92
CA PHE A 88 -1.18 -1.67 15.18
C PHE A 88 -2.20 -1.48 16.32
N PRO A 89 -2.89 -2.54 16.78
CA PRO A 89 -4.04 -2.39 17.67
C PRO A 89 -3.67 -1.91 19.08
N PHE A 90 -2.43 -2.16 19.52
CA PHE A 90 -1.94 -1.77 20.84
C PHE A 90 -1.32 -0.38 20.87
N LEU A 91 -1.03 0.21 19.71
CA LEU A 91 -0.56 1.58 19.60
C LEU A 91 -1.76 2.54 19.58
N THR A 92 -1.54 3.74 20.08
CA THR A 92 -2.49 4.85 19.96
C THR A 92 -2.68 5.26 18.50
N VAL A 93 -3.72 6.05 18.22
CA VAL A 93 -3.93 6.64 16.89
C VAL A 93 -2.73 7.49 16.47
N ASP A 94 -2.20 8.33 17.37
CA ASP A 94 -1.02 9.15 17.09
C ASP A 94 0.21 8.29 16.75
N GLU A 95 0.48 7.23 17.52
CA GLU A 95 1.60 6.32 17.27
C GLU A 95 1.45 5.55 15.96
N ASN A 96 0.24 5.09 15.63
CA ASN A 96 -0.05 4.47 14.34
C ASN A 96 0.26 5.42 13.18
N LEU A 97 -0.25 6.65 13.24
CA LEU A 97 -0.02 7.66 12.20
C LEU A 97 1.49 7.97 12.06
N ARG A 98 2.21 8.11 13.18
CA ARG A 98 3.66 8.36 13.19
C ARG A 98 4.46 7.21 12.60
N SER A 99 4.00 5.97 12.78
CA SER A 99 4.66 4.78 12.24
C SER A 99 4.72 4.80 10.71
N GLY A 100 3.72 5.41 10.04
CA GLY A 100 3.68 5.53 8.57
C GLY A 100 4.83 6.35 7.97
N PHE A 101 5.47 7.21 8.76
CA PHE A 101 6.60 8.03 8.32
C PHE A 101 7.97 7.34 8.50
N ALA A 102 8.01 6.08 8.90
CA ALA A 102 9.26 5.35 9.15
C ALA A 102 10.18 5.28 7.91
N ALA A 103 9.61 5.34 6.70
CA ALA A 103 10.37 5.34 5.45
C ALA A 103 11.06 6.69 5.14
N LEU A 104 10.65 7.78 5.80
CA LEU A 104 11.17 9.13 5.56
C LEU A 104 12.39 9.45 6.45
N PRO A 105 13.23 10.42 6.02
CA PRO A 105 14.24 11.04 6.88
C PRO A 105 13.61 11.58 8.17
N ARG A 106 14.32 11.51 9.30
CA ARG A 106 13.79 11.94 10.61
C ARG A 106 13.26 13.37 10.62
N THR A 107 13.89 14.26 9.86
CA THR A 107 13.50 15.68 9.69
C THR A 107 12.15 15.87 9.03
N GLU A 108 11.65 14.88 8.29
CA GLU A 108 10.40 14.93 7.55
C GLU A 108 9.27 14.16 8.25
N ARG A 109 9.54 13.49 9.37
CA ARG A 109 8.57 12.69 10.14
C ARG A 109 7.64 13.57 10.96
N ARG A 110 6.76 14.28 10.28
CA ARG A 110 5.73 15.14 10.87
C ARG A 110 4.36 14.75 10.35
N LEU A 111 3.37 14.78 11.25
CA LEU A 111 1.99 14.54 10.88
C LEU A 111 1.43 15.77 10.13
N PRO A 112 0.98 15.63 8.87
CA PRO A 112 0.40 16.75 8.14
C PRO A 112 -0.94 17.18 8.76
N PRO A 113 -1.21 18.49 8.91
CA PRO A 113 -2.52 19.00 9.33
C PRO A 113 -3.67 18.50 8.44
N GLU A 114 -3.38 18.22 7.17
CA GLU A 114 -4.30 17.70 6.15
C GLU A 114 -4.91 16.35 6.55
N THR A 115 -4.19 15.52 7.31
CA THR A 115 -4.69 14.23 7.80
C THR A 115 -6.01 14.39 8.55
N PHE A 116 -6.11 15.40 9.43
CA PHE A 116 -7.32 15.66 10.19
C PHE A 116 -8.39 16.44 9.41
N LYS A 117 -8.04 17.02 8.26
CA LYS A 117 -9.05 17.57 7.33
C LYS A 117 -9.78 16.44 6.61
N LEU A 118 -9.05 15.38 6.23
CA LEU A 118 -9.61 14.20 5.57
C LEU A 118 -10.33 13.26 6.55
N PHE A 119 -9.77 13.07 7.74
CA PHE A 119 -10.32 12.19 8.77
C PHE A 119 -10.46 12.93 10.12
N PRO A 120 -11.44 13.84 10.26
CA PRO A 120 -11.60 14.65 11.46
C PRO A 120 -11.73 13.84 12.75
N VAL A 121 -12.40 12.70 12.69
CA VAL A 121 -12.64 11.82 13.84
C VAL A 121 -11.35 11.31 14.49
N LEU A 122 -10.25 11.19 13.73
CA LEU A 122 -8.97 10.73 14.28
C LEU A 122 -8.36 11.76 15.22
N LYS A 123 -8.65 13.05 15.04
CA LYS A 123 -8.15 14.14 15.88
C LYS A 123 -8.63 14.01 17.32
N ASP A 124 -9.91 13.65 17.48
CA ASP A 124 -10.54 13.49 18.79
C ASP A 124 -10.17 12.16 19.47
N MET A 125 -9.43 11.29 18.77
CA MET A 125 -9.10 9.93 19.20
C MET A 125 -7.60 9.66 19.27
N LEU A 126 -6.76 10.70 19.24
CA LEU A 126 -5.30 10.56 19.18
C LEU A 126 -4.73 9.65 20.26
N ASP A 127 -5.25 9.76 21.48
CA ASP A 127 -4.80 8.99 22.65
C ASP A 127 -5.47 7.61 22.78
N ARG A 128 -6.47 7.30 21.94
CA ARG A 128 -7.15 5.99 21.96
C ARG A 128 -6.29 4.97 21.25
N ARG A 129 -6.32 3.72 21.75
CA ARG A 129 -5.67 2.59 21.07
C ARG A 129 -6.40 2.27 19.77
N GLY A 130 -5.65 1.90 18.73
CA GLY A 130 -6.21 1.53 17.43
C GLY A 130 -7.20 0.36 17.52
N GLY A 131 -6.97 -0.58 18.44
CA GLY A 131 -7.86 -1.72 18.69
C GLY A 131 -9.24 -1.33 19.24
N ASP A 132 -9.36 -0.18 19.90
CA ASP A 132 -10.62 0.29 20.52
C ASP A 132 -11.51 1.09 19.54
N LEU A 133 -11.02 1.31 18.32
CA LEU A 133 -11.74 2.00 17.26
C LEU A 133 -12.77 1.08 16.59
N SER A 134 -13.85 1.66 16.08
CA SER A 134 -14.80 0.94 15.23
C SER A 134 -14.13 0.51 13.92
N GLY A 135 -14.67 -0.49 13.23
CA GLY A 135 -14.08 -0.97 11.99
C GLY A 135 -13.94 0.11 10.90
N GLY A 136 -14.87 1.07 10.83
CA GLY A 136 -14.77 2.22 9.93
C GLY A 136 -13.66 3.19 10.32
N GLN A 137 -13.49 3.44 11.62
CA GLN A 137 -12.40 4.28 12.15
C GLN A 137 -11.03 3.63 11.95
N GLN A 138 -10.92 2.32 12.15
CA GLN A 138 -9.70 1.57 11.85
C GLN A 138 -9.35 1.64 10.35
N GLN A 139 -10.36 1.63 9.47
CA GLN A 139 -10.15 1.80 8.03
C GLN A 139 -9.64 3.19 7.70
N GLN A 140 -10.17 4.23 8.35
CA GLN A 140 -9.67 5.59 8.20
C GLN A 140 -8.25 5.76 8.74
N LEU A 141 -7.92 5.11 9.85
CA LEU A 141 -6.56 5.12 10.41
C LEU A 141 -5.53 4.42 9.50
N ALA A 142 -5.96 3.40 8.76
CA ALA A 142 -5.10 2.67 7.83
C ALA A 142 -4.82 3.45 6.53
N ILE A 143 -5.66 4.42 6.17
CA ILE A 143 -5.56 5.25 4.96
C ILE A 143 -4.74 6.51 5.27
#